data_AF-A0AA44GBC5-F1
#
_entry.id   AF-A0AA44GBC5-F1
#
_cell.length_a   1.000
_cell.length_b   1.000
_cell.length_c   1.000
_cell.angle_alpha   90.00
_cell.angle_beta   90.00
_cell.angle_gamma   90.00
#
_symmetry.space_group_name_H-M   'P 1'
#
loop_
_entity.id
_entity.type
_entity.pdbx_description
1 polymer ?
#
loop_
_entity_poly.entity_id
_entity_poly.type
_entity_poly.pdbx_seq_one_letter_code
_entity_poly.pdbx_strand_id
1 'polypeptide(L)' 'MNQEQKRHHWAQILEQQLNSNSTIKQFCLDNGINYQTFHYWFKKLNKLEEQIQVQPIVVTENNVGYTASVVVLTL' A
#
# COMPACT_ATOMS: atom_id res chain seq x y z
N MET A 1 25.50 8.48 -2.19
CA MET A 1 24.04 8.30 -2.32
C MET A 1 23.44 7.83 -1.01
N ASN A 2 22.54 8.62 -0.43
CA ASN A 2 21.78 8.26 0.77
C ASN A 2 20.67 7.25 0.44
N GLN A 3 20.15 6.53 1.45
CA GLN A 3 19.12 5.49 1.25
C GLN A 3 17.87 6.03 0.56
N GLU A 4 17.49 7.26 0.88
CA GLU A 4 16.38 7.97 0.24
C GLU A 4 16.59 8.23 -1.25
N GLN A 5 17.80 8.64 -1.65
CA GLN A 5 18.13 8.87 -3.06
C GLN A 5 18.08 7.56 -3.86
N LYS A 6 18.55 6.46 -3.26
CA LYS A 6 18.43 5.13 -3.88
C LYS A 6 16.98 4.72 -4.07
N ARG A 7 16.12 5.00 -3.08
CA ARG A 7 14.69 4.71 -3.15
C ARG A 7 14.00 5.48 -4.28
N HIS A 8 14.24 6.79 -4.37
CA HIS A 8 13.69 7.62 -5.45
C HIS A 8 14.12 7.09 -6.81
N HIS A 9 15.41 6.76 -6.96
CA HIS A 9 15.92 6.18 -8.20
C HIS A 9 15.22 4.87 -8.58
N TRP A 10 14.98 3.97 -7.62
CA TRP A 10 14.24 2.73 -7.88
C TRP A 10 12.79 2.99 -8.28
N ALA A 11 12.10 3.91 -7.61
CA ALA A 11 10.72 4.26 -7.94
C ALA A 11 10.62 4.83 -9.37
N GLN A 12 11.51 5.75 -9.74
CA GLN A 12 11.57 6.32 -11.09
C GLN A 12 11.77 5.24 -12.17
N ILE A 13 12.63 4.25 -11.91
CA ILE A 13 12.84 3.13 -12.85
C ILE A 13 11.57 2.29 -13.01
N LEU A 14 10.84 2.02 -11.92
CA LEU A 14 9.56 1.29 -12.00
C LEU A 14 8.51 2.07 -12.79
N GLU A 15 8.39 3.39 -12.55
CA GLU A 15 7.48 4.26 -13.30
C GLU A 15 7.85 4.30 -14.79
N GLN A 16 9.14 4.36 -15.12
CA GLN A 16 9.61 4.28 -16.50
C GLN A 16 9.23 2.95 -17.15
N GLN A 17 9.34 1.83 -16.43
CA GLN A 17 8.92 0.53 -16.93
C GLN A 17 7.42 0.48 -17.24
N LEU A 18 6.59 1.04 -16.36
CA LEU A 18 5.13 1.12 -16.56
C LEU A 18 4.77 1.97 -17.79
N ASN A 19 5.48 3.08 -18.00
CA ASN A 19 5.24 3.98 -19.14
C ASN A 19 5.85 3.45 -20.46
N SER A 20 6.86 2.58 -20.40
CA SER A 20 7.59 2.08 -21.56
C SER A 20 6.80 1.07 -22.41
N ASN A 21 5.62 0.62 -21.97
CA ASN A 21 4.79 -0.42 -22.61
C ASN A 21 5.56 -1.71 -22.97
N SER A 22 6.74 -1.88 -22.37
CA SER A 22 7.67 -2.97 -22.62
C SER A 22 7.61 -3.96 -21.48
N THR A 23 7.80 -5.25 -21.80
CA THR A 23 7.89 -6.27 -20.76
C THR A 23 9.05 -5.97 -19.81
N ILE A 24 8.89 -6.30 -18.53
CA ILE A 24 9.93 -6.08 -17.51
C ILE A 24 11.27 -6.66 -17.95
N LYS A 25 11.26 -7.83 -18.62
CA LYS A 25 12.48 -8.46 -19.13
C LYS A 25 13.19 -7.60 -20.17
N GLN A 26 12.45 -7.08 -21.16
CA GLN A 26 13.02 -6.23 -22.21
C GLN A 26 13.51 -4.89 -21.64
N PHE A 27 12.72 -4.27 -20.76
CA PHE A 27 13.11 -3.04 -20.08
C PHE A 27 14.39 -3.21 -19.25
N CYS A 28 14.49 -4.33 -18.51
CA CYS A 28 15.70 -4.66 -17.74
C CYS A 28 16.93 -4.84 -18.65
N LEU A 29 16.78 -5.54 -19.79
CA LEU A 29 17.87 -5.73 -20.74
C LEU A 29 18.35 -4.40 -21.34
N ASP A 30 17.41 -3.55 -21.77
CA ASP A 30 17.69 -2.24 -22.38
C ASP A 30 18.39 -1.28 -21.41
N ASN A 31 17.97 -1.30 -20.13
CA ASN A 31 18.53 -0.43 -19.08
C ASN A 31 19.75 -1.05 -18.37
N GLY A 32 20.21 -2.24 -18.76
CA GLY A 32 21.33 -2.94 -18.11
C GLY A 32 21.06 -3.35 -16.65
N ILE A 33 19.78 -3.52 -16.30
CA ILE A 33 19.33 -3.89 -14.96
C ILE A 33 19.12 -5.40 -14.90
N ASN A 34 19.63 -6.06 -13.85
CA ASN A 34 19.31 -7.46 -13.61
C ASN A 34 17.85 -7.61 -13.17
N TYR A 35 17.12 -8.56 -13.77
CA TYR A 35 15.75 -8.89 -13.42
C TYR A 35 15.52 -9.13 -11.91
N GLN A 36 16.45 -9.81 -11.24
CA GLN A 36 16.38 -10.05 -9.79
C GLN A 36 16.50 -8.75 -8.99
N THR A 37 17.35 -7.83 -9.45
CA THR A 37 17.53 -6.50 -8.84
C THR A 37 16.26 -5.66 -8.98
N PHE A 38 15.62 -5.70 -10.16
CA PHE A 38 14.34 -5.03 -10.39
C PHE A 38 13.25 -5.56 -9.44
N HIS A 39 13.12 -6.88 -9.33
CA HIS A 39 12.17 -7.51 -8.38
C HIS A 39 12.47 -7.18 -6.93
N TYR A 40 13.74 -7.13 -6.55
CA TYR A 40 14.16 -6.72 -5.22
C TYR A 40 13.69 -5.29 -4.90
N TRP A 41 13.86 -4.35 -5.85
CA TRP A 41 13.39 -2.97 -5.69
C TRP A 41 11.87 -2.89 -5.57
N PHE A 42 11.14 -3.60 -6.44
CA PHE A 42 9.69 -3.68 -6.38
C PHE A 42 9.21 -4.17 -5.02
N LYS A 43 9.74 -5.30 -4.52
CA LYS A 43 9.36 -5.84 -3.21
C LYS A 43 9.70 -4.88 -2.07
N LYS A 44 10.85 -4.22 -2.15
CA LYS A 44 11.31 -3.30 -1.10
C LYS A 44 10.45 -2.04 -1.04
N LEU A 45 10.00 -1.52 -2.17
CA LEU A 45 9.08 -0.37 -2.21
C LEU A 45 7.69 -0.74 -1.70
N ASN A 46 7.11 -1.85 -2.13
CA ASN A 46 5.80 -2.32 -1.66
C ASN A 46 5.77 -2.61 -0.15
N LYS A 47 6.82 -3.24 0.40
CA LYS A 47 6.90 -3.52 1.85
C LYS A 47 6.87 -2.25 2.71
N LEU A 48 7.34 -1.11 2.19
CA LEU A 48 7.26 0.15 2.93
C LEU A 48 5.86 0.78 2.84
N GLU A 49 5.13 0.57 1.75
CA GLU A 49 3.76 1.06 1.58
C GLU A 49 2.78 0.34 2.53
N GLU A 50 2.97 -0.96 2.76
CA GLU A 50 2.19 -1.73 3.73
C GLU A 50 2.34 -1.22 5.17
N GLN A 51 3.43 -0.52 5.51
CA GLN A 51 3.58 0.12 6.83
C GLN A 51 2.80 1.44 6.96
N ILE A 52 2.23 1.96 5.87
CA ILE A 52 1.41 3.18 5.82
C ILE A 52 -0.02 2.82 5.37
N GLN A 53 -0.56 1.66 5.75
CA GLN A 53 -2.01 1.47 5.76
C GLN A 53 -2.59 1.99 7.09
N VAL A 54 -2.70 3.31 7.21
CA VAL A 54 -3.58 3.94 8.20
C VAL A 54 -5.02 3.71 7.76
N GLN A 55 -5.64 2.67 8.31
CA GLN A 55 -7.07 2.43 8.16
C GLN A 55 -7.82 3.68 8.66
N PRO A 56 -8.76 4.28 7.90
CA PRO A 56 -9.56 5.37 8.43
C PRO A 56 -10.41 4.83 9.58
N ILE A 57 -10.12 5.25 10.81
CA ILE A 57 -11.01 5.07 11.95
C ILE A 57 -12.27 5.88 11.65
N VAL A 58 -13.35 5.20 11.31
CA VAL A 58 -14.69 5.78 11.29
C VAL A 58 -15.22 5.66 12.72
N VAL A 59 -15.14 6.73 13.52
CA VAL A 59 -15.82 6.78 14.81
C VAL A 59 -17.31 6.99 14.53
N THR A 60 -18.11 5.93 14.64
CA THR A 60 -19.57 6.06 14.69
C THR A 60 -20.00 6.08 16.15
N GLU A 61 -20.28 7.27 16.68
CA GLU A 61 -20.87 7.43 18.01
C GLU A 61 -22.34 7.01 17.94
N ASN A 62 -22.65 5.78 18.36
CA ASN A 62 -24.03 5.29 18.49
C ASN A 62 -24.72 5.92 19.72
N ASN A 63 -25.33 7.09 19.54
CA ASN A 63 -26.34 7.62 20.46
C ASN A 63 -27.74 7.32 19.91
N VAL A 64 -28.31 6.17 20.30
CA VAL A 64 -29.74 5.87 20.21
C VAL A 64 -30.07 5.14 21.53
N GLY A 65 -30.80 5.67 22.49
CA GLY A 65 -32.04 6.42 22.35
C GLY A 65 -33.23 5.44 22.49
N TYR A 66 -33.62 5.16 23.74
CA TYR A 66 -34.93 4.64 24.19
C TYR A 66 -35.60 3.48 23.43
N THR A 67 -35.78 2.32 24.10
CA THR A 67 -37.09 1.65 24.17
C THR A 67 -37.27 0.85 25.46
N ALA A 68 -38.25 1.27 26.23
CA ALA A 68 -38.91 0.68 27.40
C ALA A 68 -38.74 -0.84 27.66
N SER A 69 -38.21 -1.17 28.84
CA SER A 69 -38.44 -2.47 29.50
C SER A 69 -39.68 -2.35 30.39
N VAL A 70 -40.81 -2.92 29.97
CA VAL A 70 -41.99 -3.07 30.82
C VAL A 70 -41.90 -4.43 31.50
N VAL A 71 -41.71 -4.42 32.82
CA VAL A 71 -41.72 -5.64 33.65
C VAL A 71 -43.16 -5.89 34.07
N VAL A 72 -43.75 -6.99 33.62
CA VAL A 72 -45.08 -7.42 34.08
C VAL A 72 -44.91 -8.11 35.43
N LEU A 73 -45.38 -7.48 36.52
CA LEU A 73 -45.53 -8.10 37.83
C LEU A 73 -46.92 -8.76 37.89
N THR A 74 -46.95 -10.09 37.92
CA THR A 74 -48.14 -10.86 38.31
C THR A 74 -48.17 -10.96 39.84
N LEU A 75 -49.23 -10.43 40.46
CA LEU A 75 -49.63 -10.68 41.84
C LEU A 75 -51.03 -11.29 41.85
#